data_AF-A0A346S2J1-F1
#
_entry.id   AF-A0A346S2J1-F1
#
_cell.length_a   1.000
_cell.length_b   1.000
_cell.length_c   1.000
_cell.angle_alpha   90.00
_cell.angle_beta   90.00
_cell.angle_gamma   90.00
#
_symmetry.space_group_name_H-M   'P 1'
#
loop_
_entity.id
_entity.type
_entity.pdbx_description
1 polymer ?
#
loop_
_entity_poly.entity_id
_entity_poly.type
_entity_poly.pdbx_seq_one_letter_code
_entity_poly.pdbx_strand_id
1 'polypeptide(L)' 'MANIEDILAKMRANPKSIRFNDLCKVCETYFGEARQSGSSHRVYKTPWQGDPRVNIQNAKGKAKPY' A
#
# COMPACT_ATOMS: atom_id res chain seq x y z
N MET A 1 16.52 5.91 2.91
CA MET A 1 15.16 5.42 2.59
C MET A 1 14.75 4.47 3.71
N ALA A 2 13.52 4.51 4.22
CA ALA A 2 13.11 3.56 5.27
C ALA A 2 13.04 2.14 4.68
N ASN A 3 13.58 1.14 5.38
CA ASN A 3 13.49 -0.24 4.94
C ASN A 3 12.04 -0.72 5.02
N ILE A 4 11.68 -1.70 4.18
CA ILE A 4 10.33 -2.27 4.14
C ILE A 4 9.95 -2.82 5.51
N GLU A 5 10.90 -3.42 6.23
CA GLU A 5 10.72 -3.94 7.58
C GLU A 5 10.33 -2.85 8.59
N ASP A 6 10.97 -1.67 8.52
CA ASP A 6 10.62 -0.51 9.37
C ASP A 6 9.20 -0.01 9.08
N ILE A 7 8.83 0.01 7.79
CA ILE A 7 7.48 0.40 7.37
C ILE A 7 6.46 -0.61 7.90
N LEU A 8 6.74 -1.92 7.79
CA LEU A 8 5.88 -2.96 8.32
C LEU A 8 5.74 -2.88 9.84
N ALA A 9 6.82 -2.61 10.56
CA ALA A 9 6.76 -2.39 12.02
C ALA A 9 5.85 -1.20 12.36
N LYS A 10 5.97 -0.08 11.63
CA LYS A 10 5.07 1.09 11.78
C LYS A 10 3.62 0.77 11.43
N MET A 11 3.38 0.00 10.37
CA MET A 11 2.05 -0.46 9.98
C MET A 11 1.40 -1.32 11.06
N ARG A 12 2.17 -2.21 11.71
CA ARG A 12 1.68 -3.02 12.84
C ARG A 12 1.40 -2.17 14.08
N ALA A 13 2.27 -1.20 14.38
CA ALA A 13 2.13 -0.36 15.56
C ALA A 13 1.02 0.70 15.43
N ASN A 14 0.85 1.30 14.24
CA ASN A 14 -0.15 2.34 13.99
C ASN A 14 -0.69 2.28 12.55
N PRO A 15 -1.57 1.32 12.23
CA PRO A 15 -2.08 1.11 10.87
C PRO A 15 -2.90 2.31 10.32
N LYS A 16 -3.46 3.15 11.21
CA LYS A 16 -4.29 4.30 10.82
C LYS A 16 -3.49 5.52 10.37
N SER A 17 -2.17 5.53 10.58
CA SER A 17 -1.33 6.69 10.27
C SER A 17 -0.11 6.31 9.44
N ILE A 18 -0.37 5.67 8.30
CA ILE A 18 0.68 5.26 7.35
C ILE A 18 0.70 6.24 6.19
N ARG A 19 1.90 6.66 5.78
CA ARG A 19 2.08 7.52 4.60
C ARG A 19 1.68 6.72 3.36
N PHE A 20 0.99 7.36 2.43
CA PHE A 20 0.54 6.68 1.21
C PHE A 20 1.72 6.07 0.45
N ASN A 21 2.81 6.82 0.28
CA ASN A 21 4.01 6.34 -0.41
C ASN A 21 4.69 5.15 0.28
N ASP A 22 4.64 5.07 1.61
CA ASP A 22 5.21 3.94 2.34
C ASP A 22 4.36 2.67 2.11
N LEU A 23 3.03 2.82 2.13
CA LEU A 23 2.11 1.72 1.78
C LEU A 23 2.28 1.28 0.32
N CYS A 24 2.45 2.22 -0.61
CA CYS A 24 2.72 1.93 -2.02
C CYS A 24 3.96 1.05 -2.19
N LYS A 25 5.06 1.35 -1.50
CA LYS A 25 6.30 0.56 -1.58
C LYS A 25 6.11 -0.85 -1.06
N VAL A 26 5.39 -1.00 0.05
CA VAL A 26 5.05 -2.33 0.60
C VAL A 26 4.22 -3.10 -0.43
N CYS A 27 3.17 -2.49 -0.98
CA CYS A 27 2.35 -3.12 -2.00
C CYS A 27 3.14 -3.47 -3.26
N GLU A 28 4.01 -2.60 -3.76
CA GLU A 28 4.87 -2.88 -4.92
C GLU A 28 5.83 -4.04 -4.66
N THR A 29 6.36 -4.16 -3.44
CA THR A 29 7.26 -5.25 -3.06
C THR A 29 6.55 -6.60 -3.04
N TYR A 30 5.35 -6.67 -2.44
CA TYR A 30 4.65 -7.95 -2.23
C TYR A 30 3.69 -8.34 -3.36
N PHE A 31 3.13 -7.36 -4.06
CA PHE A 31 2.10 -7.56 -5.08
C PHE A 31 2.57 -7.18 -6.49
N GLY A 32 3.75 -6.54 -6.62
CA GLY A 32 4.25 -6.03 -7.90
C GLY A 32 3.66 -4.68 -8.28
N GLU A 33 3.89 -4.26 -9.52
CA GLU A 33 3.47 -2.93 -9.98
C GLU A 33 1.95 -2.71 -9.92
N ALA A 34 1.56 -1.50 -9.52
CA ALA A 34 0.16 -1.11 -9.52
C ALA A 34 -0.37 -1.05 -10.96
N ARG A 35 -1.53 -1.65 -11.21
CA ARG A 35 -2.19 -1.58 -12.53
C ARG A 35 -2.60 -0.16 -12.90
N GLN A 36 -2.89 0.65 -11.89
CA GLN A 36 -3.21 2.07 -12.02
C GLN A 36 -2.35 2.84 -11.03
N SER A 37 -1.47 3.69 -11.54
CA SER A 37 -0.49 4.46 -10.75
C SER A 37 -0.63 5.99 -10.91
N GLY A 38 -1.40 6.45 -11.90
CA GLY A 38 -1.54 7.87 -12.25
C GLY A 38 -2.51 8.69 -11.39
N SER A 39 -3.08 8.12 -10.33
CA SER A 39 -4.07 8.80 -9.49
C SER A 39 -3.76 8.70 -8.00
N SER A 40 -4.59 9.35 -7.17
CA SER A 40 -4.62 9.14 -5.71
C SER A 40 -4.99 7.71 -5.33
N HIS A 41 -5.48 6.89 -6.27
CA HIS A 41 -5.82 5.48 -6.06
C HIS A 41 -4.82 4.58 -6.74
N ARG A 42 -4.51 3.47 -6.08
CA ARG A 42 -3.72 2.39 -6.66
C ARG A 42 -4.37 1.05 -6.39
N VAL A 43 -4.39 0.23 -7.43
CA VAL A 43 -4.94 -1.13 -7.38
C VAL A 43 -3.84 -2.12 -7.73
N TYR A 44 -3.63 -3.07 -6.83
CA TYR A 44 -2.63 -4.12 -6.93
C TYR A 44 -3.31 -5.47 -7.16
N LYS A 45 -2.73 -6.28 -8.04
CA LYS A 45 -3.14 -7.68 -8.23
C LYS A 45 -2.45 -8.51 -7.16
N THR A 46 -3.20 -9.38 -6.50
CA THR A 46 -2.59 -10.32 -5.54
C THR A 46 -2.29 -11.66 -6.22
N PRO A 47 -1.33 -12.43 -5.71
CA PRO A 47 -0.98 -13.75 -6.29
C PRO A 47 -1.97 -14.86 -5.91
N TRP A 48 -3.04 -14.56 -5.17
CA TRP A 48 -3.96 -15.57 -4.63
C TRP A 48 -5.09 -15.92 -5.62
N GLN A 49 -5.66 -17.12 -5.45
CA GLN A 49 -6.78 -17.60 -6.25
C GLN A 49 -8.04 -16.76 -5.99
N GLY A 50 -8.83 -16.51 -7.04
CA GLY A 50 -10.09 -15.75 -6.95
C GLY A 50 -9.99 -14.26 -7.30
N ASP A 51 -8.84 -13.82 -7.85
CA ASP A 51 -8.57 -12.43 -8.24
C ASP A 51 -8.81 -11.36 -7.13
N PRO A 52 -8.46 -11.59 -5.85
CA PRO A 52 -8.55 -10.52 -4.85
C PRO A 52 -7.61 -9.37 -5.21
N ARG A 53 -8.08 -8.15 -4.98
CA ARG A 53 -7.34 -6.91 -5.28
C ARG A 53 -7.10 -6.12 -4.01
N VAL A 54 -5.90 -5.54 -3.91
CA VAL A 54 -5.60 -4.56 -2.87
C VAL A 54 -5.78 -3.17 -3.48
N ASN A 55 -6.76 -2.43 -2.99
CA ASN A 55 -7.01 -1.05 -3.39
C ASN A 55 -6.60 -0.11 -2.27
N ILE A 56 -5.75 0.87 -2.57
CA ILE A 56 -5.30 1.88 -1.63
C ILE A 56 -5.60 3.28 -2.17
N GLN A 57 -5.97 4.19 -1.28
CA GLN A 57 -6.32 5.57 -1.61
C GLN A 57 -5.48 6.54 -0.78
N ASN A 58 -4.96 7.57 -1.43
CA ASN A 58 -4.28 8.68 -0.81
C ASN A 58 -5.32 9.67 -0.25
N ALA A 59 -5.25 9.92 1.05
CA ALA A 59 -6.00 10.93 1.76
C ALA A 59 -5.00 11.93 2.36
N LYS A 60 -4.79 13.06 1.67
CA LYS A 60 -3.93 14.17 2.12
C LYS A 60 -2.50 13.72 2.53
N GLY A 61 -1.91 12.78 1.79
CA GLY A 61 -0.55 12.25 2.02
C GLY A 61 -0.49 10.97 2.87
N LYS A 62 -1.61 10.54 3.46
CA LYS A 62 -1.72 9.27 4.20
C LYS A 62 -2.55 8.26 3.42
N ALA A 63 -2.32 6.98 3.68
CA ALA A 63 -3.24 5.94 3.22
C ALA A 63 -4.58 6.09 3.96
N LYS A 64 -5.69 5.99 3.23
CA LYS A 64 -7.01 5.96 3.84
C LYS A 64 -7.16 4.68 4.68
N PRO A 65 -7.56 4.79 5.96
CA PRO A 65 -7.88 3.62 6.76
C PRO A 65 -9.20 3.03 6.23
N TYR A 66 -9.18 1.75 5.91
CA TYR A 66 -10.33 0.94 5.53
C TYR A 66 -10.57 -0.14 6.58
#